data_AF-A0A2D6MAX1-F1
#
_entry.id   AF-A0A2D6MAX1-F1
#
_cell.length_a   1.000
_cell.length_b   1.000
_cell.length_c   1.000
_cell.angle_alpha   90.00
_cell.angle_beta   90.00
_cell.angle_gamma   90.00
#
_symmetry.space_group_name_H-M   'P 1'
#
loop_
_entity.id
_entity.type
_entity.pdbx_description
1 polymer ?
#
loop_
_entity_poly.entity_id
_entity_poly.type
_entity_poly.pdbx_seq_one_letter_code
_entity_poly.pdbx_strand_id
1 'polypeptide(L)' 'KRITLLNEILDNKSCVHCGESETMCLKFYPHDLKIRRITKNVGTNDKSRQEVFHLINESKVLCSNCWIKAYNDLIEFI' A
#
# COMPACT_ATOMS: atom_id res chain seq x y z
N LYS A 1 12.77 5.14 12.97
CA LYS A 1 12.35 3.72 13.09
C LYS A 1 10.82 3.48 12.99
N ARG A 2 10.00 4.39 12.41
CA ARG A 2 8.53 4.21 12.21
C ARG A 2 8.10 3.86 10.76
N ILE A 3 9.01 3.95 9.80
CA ILE A 3 8.80 3.62 8.38
C ILE A 3 8.80 2.10 8.13
N THR A 4 9.24 1.31 9.11
CA THR A 4 9.55 -0.11 8.95
C THR A 4 8.33 -0.98 8.63
N LEU A 5 7.16 -0.76 9.25
CA LEU A 5 6.01 -1.67 9.09
C LEU A 5 5.52 -1.77 7.64
N LEU A 6 5.32 -0.63 6.97
CA LEU A 6 4.81 -0.67 5.59
C LEU A 6 5.85 -1.23 4.63
N ASN A 7 7.14 -0.94 4.88
CA ASN A 7 8.22 -1.51 4.08
C ASN A 7 8.32 -3.03 4.29
N GLU A 8 8.22 -3.53 5.52
CA GLU A 8 8.18 -4.97 5.84
C GLU A 8 7.00 -5.68 5.13
N ILE A 9 5.84 -5.03 5.06
CA ILE A 9 4.67 -5.55 4.35
C ILE A 9 4.90 -5.61 2.83
N LEU A 10 5.64 -4.63 2.29
CA LEU A 10 5.87 -4.47 0.85
C LEU A 10 7.11 -5.21 0.33
N ASP A 11 8.04 -5.63 1.20
CA ASP A 11 9.34 -6.23 0.87
C ASP A 11 9.25 -7.44 -0.08
N ASN A 12 8.16 -8.22 0.03
CA ASN A 12 7.92 -9.40 -0.80
C ASN A 12 6.67 -9.24 -1.68
N LYS A 13 6.36 -8.01 -2.08
CA LYS A 13 5.24 -7.68 -2.95
C LYS A 13 5.77 -7.10 -4.26
N SER A 14 4.93 -7.17 -5.28
CA SER A 14 5.16 -6.48 -6.54
C SER A 14 3.87 -5.84 -7.01
N CYS A 15 4.00 -4.88 -7.94
CA CYS A 15 2.87 -4.31 -8.64
C CYS A 15 2.10 -5.42 -9.36
N VAL A 16 0.84 -5.62 -8.99
CA VAL A 16 0.00 -6.67 -9.59
C VAL A 16 -0.20 -6.49 -11.10
N HIS A 17 -0.01 -5.27 -11.63
CA HIS A 17 -0.18 -4.97 -13.05
C HIS A 17 1.11 -5.11 -13.88
N CYS A 18 2.27 -4.66 -13.38
CA CYS A 18 3.50 -4.59 -14.19
C CYS A 18 4.73 -5.29 -13.59
N GLY A 19 4.61 -5.91 -12.41
CA GLY A 19 5.70 -6.69 -11.79
C GLY A 19 6.81 -5.89 -11.11
N GLU A 20 6.78 -4.55 -11.14
CA GLU A 20 7.72 -3.71 -10.37
C GLU A 20 7.74 -4.13 -8.89
N SER A 21 8.94 -4.29 -8.33
CA SER A 21 9.15 -4.82 -6.98
C SER A 21 9.99 -3.92 -6.08
N GLU A 22 10.46 -2.76 -6.57
CA GLU A 22 11.13 -1.78 -5.73
C GLU A 22 10.16 -1.28 -4.66
N THR A 23 10.41 -1.65 -3.40
CA THR A 23 9.51 -1.40 -2.26
C THR A 23 9.13 0.08 -2.16
N MET A 24 10.07 0.98 -2.42
CA MET A 24 9.83 2.43 -2.35
C MET A 24 8.90 2.96 -3.45
N CYS A 25 8.75 2.22 -4.55
CA CYS A 25 7.86 2.56 -5.66
C CYS A 25 6.43 2.04 -5.45
N LEU A 26 6.21 1.13 -4.50
CA LEU A 26 4.93 0.47 -4.25
C LEU A 26 3.96 1.31 -3.39
N LYS A 27 2.68 1.19 -3.74
CA LYS A 27 1.55 1.90 -3.15
C LYS A 27 0.36 0.97 -2.97
N PHE A 28 -0.45 1.24 -1.97
CA PHE A 28 -1.72 0.56 -1.72
C PHE A 28 -2.86 1.27 -2.47
N TYR A 29 -3.38 0.72 -3.56
CA TYR A 29 -4.52 1.31 -4.26
C TYR A 29 -5.84 0.71 -3.74
N PRO A 30 -6.86 1.54 -3.40
CA PRO A 30 -6.89 3.00 -3.47
C PRO A 30 -6.43 3.71 -2.17
N HIS A 31 -6.10 2.97 -1.11
CA HIS A 31 -6.03 3.49 0.26
C HIS A 31 -4.66 4.04 0.72
N ASP A 32 -3.66 4.22 -0.15
CA ASP A 32 -2.26 4.52 0.21
C ASP A 32 -2.13 5.71 1.17
N LEU A 33 -2.78 6.82 0.84
CA LEU A 33 -2.76 8.04 1.66
C LEU A 33 -3.37 7.82 3.05
N LYS A 34 -4.50 7.10 3.12
CA LYS A 34 -5.20 6.78 4.37
C LYS A 34 -4.34 5.87 5.25
N ILE A 35 -3.79 4.80 4.68
CA ILE A 35 -2.88 3.87 5.35
C ILE A 35 -1.66 4.59 5.92
N ARG A 36 -0.97 5.42 5.11
CA ARG A 36 0.22 6.15 5.56
C ARG A 36 -0.09 7.18 6.64
N ARG A 37 -1.26 7.84 6.57
CA ARG A 37 -1.71 8.79 7.60
C ARG A 37 -1.97 8.08 8.93
N ILE A 38 -2.73 6.99 8.92
CA ILE A 38 -3.05 6.24 10.14
C ILE A 38 -1.77 5.64 10.73
N THR A 39 -0.95 4.98 9.92
CA THR A 39 0.30 4.34 10.37
C THR A 39 1.27 5.29 11.06
N LYS A 40 1.32 6.56 10.66
CA LYS A 40 2.15 7.59 11.31
C LYS A 40 1.65 7.95 12.72
N ASN A 41 0.36 7.84 12.97
CA ASN A 41 -0.32 8.30 14.19
C ASN A 41 -0.61 7.19 15.20
N VAL A 42 -0.75 5.94 14.75
CA VAL A 42 -1.04 4.81 15.63
C VAL A 42 0.22 4.26 16.29
N GLY A 43 0.04 3.71 17.51
CA GLY A 43 1.11 3.05 18.25
C GLY A 43 1.55 1.73 17.62
N THR A 44 2.38 0.98 18.34
CA THR A 44 2.85 -0.34 17.90
C THR A 44 1.92 -1.48 18.28
N ASN A 45 0.85 -1.23 19.04
CA ASN A 45 -0.05 -2.28 19.48
C ASN A 45 -1.05 -2.70 18.37
N ASP A 46 -1.41 -3.98 18.36
CA ASP A 46 -2.23 -4.58 17.29
C ASP A 46 -3.65 -4.01 17.24
N LYS A 47 -4.26 -3.72 18.39
CA LYS A 47 -5.61 -3.12 18.45
C LYS A 47 -5.67 -1.78 17.71
N SER A 48 -4.65 -0.94 17.85
CA SER A 48 -4.57 0.36 17.15
C SER A 48 -4.31 0.24 15.66
N ARG A 49 -3.82 -0.92 15.20
CA ARG A 49 -3.44 -1.17 13.80
C ARG A 49 -4.48 -1.97 13.01
N GLN A 50 -5.58 -2.39 13.64
CA GLN A 50 -6.64 -3.17 12.97
C GLN A 50 -7.15 -2.47 11.71
N GLU A 51 -7.39 -1.15 11.76
CA GLU A 51 -7.82 -0.39 10.58
C GLU A 51 -6.74 -0.36 9.48
N VAL A 52 -5.46 -0.27 9.84
CA VAL A 52 -4.36 -0.29 8.87
C VAL A 52 -4.35 -1.62 8.11
N PHE A 53 -4.42 -2.75 8.82
CA PHE A 53 -4.42 -4.07 8.19
C PHE A 53 -5.67 -4.32 7.36
N HIS A 54 -6.85 -3.88 7.84
CA HIS A 54 -8.08 -3.95 7.07
C HIS A 54 -7.96 -3.21 5.74
N LEU A 55 -7.50 -1.95 5.75
CA LEU A 55 -7.31 -1.17 4.52
C LEU A 55 -6.25 -1.77 3.59
N ILE A 56 -5.18 -2.35 4.13
CA ILE A 56 -4.16 -3.05 3.34
C ILE A 56 -4.78 -4.25 2.63
N ASN A 57 -5.59 -5.06 3.32
CA ASN A 57 -6.24 -6.23 2.74
C ASN A 57 -7.28 -5.87 1.66
N GLU A 58 -7.91 -4.69 1.77
CA GLU A 58 -8.81 -4.15 0.75
C GLU A 58 -8.07 -3.44 -0.40
N SER A 59 -6.75 -3.38 -0.36
CA SER A 59 -5.95 -2.67 -1.36
C SER A 59 -5.21 -3.63 -2.30
N LYS A 60 -5.05 -3.21 -3.55
CA LYS A 60 -4.11 -3.81 -4.50
C LYS A 60 -2.75 -3.13 -4.37
N VAL A 61 -1.66 -3.89 -4.49
CA VAL A 61 -0.31 -3.33 -4.53
C VAL A 61 0.01 -2.92 -5.96
N LEU A 62 0.32 -1.64 -6.17
CA LEU A 62 0.69 -1.07 -7.47
C LEU A 62 1.96 -0.25 -7.34
N CYS A 63 2.76 -0.20 -8.40
CA CYS A 63 3.79 0.83 -8.50
C CYS A 63 3.17 2.21 -8.72
N SER A 64 3.94 3.27 -8.49
CA SER A 64 3.48 4.65 -8.66
C SER A 64 2.87 4.95 -10.04
N ASN A 65 3.44 4.37 -11.10
CA ASN A 65 2.93 4.57 -12.47
C ASN A 65 1.58 3.86 -12.67
N CYS A 66 1.45 2.61 -12.22
CA CYS A 66 0.19 1.86 -12.35
C CYS A 66 -0.89 2.43 -11.43
N TRP A 67 -0.52 2.97 -10.26
CA TRP A 67 -1.45 3.68 -9.39
C TRP A 67 -2.07 4.89 -10.09
N ILE A 68 -1.26 5.73 -10.76
CA ILE A 68 -1.75 6.89 -11.51
C ILE A 68 -2.65 6.43 -12.67
N LYS A 69 -2.27 5.36 -13.37
CA LYS A 69 -3.11 4.78 -14.43
C LYS A 69 -4.46 4.32 -13.88
N ALA A 70 -4.49 3.60 -12.77
CA ALA A 70 -5.73 3.14 -12.14
C ALA A 70 -6.60 4.29 -11.62
N TYR A 71 -5.97 5.36 -11.13
CA TYR A 71 -6.67 6.56 -10.69
C TYR A 71 -7.34 7.32 -11.86
N ASN A 72 -6.75 7.23 -13.07
CA ASN A 72 -7.29 7.83 -14.29
C ASN A 72 -8.04 6.81 -15.17
N ASP A 73 -8.47 5.67 -14.60
CA ASP A 73 -9.23 4.63 -15.30
C ASP A 73 -8.54 4.07 -16.56
N LEU A 74 -7.19 4.09 -16.60
CA LEU A 74 -6.39 3.60 -17.74
C LEU A 74 -5.96 2.13 -17.61
N ILE A 75 -6.25 1.48 -16.48
CA ILE A 75 -6.03 0.04 -16.30
C ILE A 75 -7.24 -0.58 -15.60
N GLU A 76 -7.62 -1.77 -16.07
CA GLU A 76 -8.62 -2.60 -15.41
C GLU A 76 -7.92 -3.71 -14.63
N PHE A 77 -8.51 -4.10 -13.51
CA PHE A 77 -8.04 -5.25 -12.76
C PHE A 77 -8.99 -6.41 -13.01
N ILE A 78 -8.46 -7.49 -13.58
CA ILE A 78 -9.15 -8.78 -13.74
C ILE A 78 -9.37 -9.43 -12.37
#